data_AF-N4V9Z2-F1
#
_entry.id   AF-N4V9Z2-F1
#
_cell.length_a   1.000
_cell.length_b   1.000
_cell.length_c   1.000
_cell.angle_alpha   90.00
_cell.angle_beta   90.00
_cell.angle_gamma   90.00
#
_symmetry.space_group_name_H-M   'P 1'
#
loop_
_entity.id
_entity.type
_entity.pdbx_description
1 polymer ?
#
loop_
_entity_poly.entity_id
_entity_poly.type
_entity_poly.pdbx_seq_one_letter_code
_entity_poly.pdbx_strand_id
1 'polypeptide(L)'
;MAEITNRVSFEDLPTEVLLDIFSYVPDVPALHSLVLASPNAFRAFQNYGPEIIEHVFDQSVFPEILFIMRRVALIRQSTLENTPEEDSRSFFKHHVSTKRHFYARNCGYEAQRRDPALTSAVSFTTLLTNDAGPESHALTAWQFLKLTRSIALAAHDCLTIAFDKCVAAKPSRPLRRIYFGMCHWEQHFESEPVDIVDVGRPSWLEMQRMMRGFWRFQLLGEIQDAILENRLSWTDEKLTPETFDAAYVDYLVPSSLDPSTIAQPIVWEPVWGSQFEEFAMAREFTNKVQADLEGLRARARELGILSESPASVSSEPKGFANRPPEASFWPRGCQAISKRGPPKPKTAPWSWQQHLEHDSPGYRICKRLTKHRGSPLCHVPKSEFRNLGFFIWDAFRLRHMGLLKSSGWKPSEQPILGHASNLAFTWRSYFADEVIRRADLQSQQEWEREKEAAREYREKYKTSRKHVINGIGGRLKGLTEEQELWIVYTELGCSGYLMASCLDWEIIFPYCSDQDEPKRLSRRLFHGKTDPSSRRGLYWTK
;
A
#
# COMPACT_ATOMS: atom_id res chain seq x y z
N MET A 1 -16.80 -12.73 -64.35
CA MET A 1 -16.56 -11.46 -63.64
C MET A 1 -15.96 -11.79 -62.29
N ALA A 2 -14.63 -11.72 -62.16
CA ALA A 2 -13.94 -11.88 -60.89
C ALA A 2 -13.72 -10.47 -60.34
N GLU A 3 -14.55 -10.06 -59.37
CA GLU A 3 -14.25 -8.88 -58.55
C GLU A 3 -13.02 -9.22 -57.71
N ILE A 4 -11.87 -8.73 -58.15
CA ILE A 4 -10.69 -8.60 -57.30
C ILE A 4 -11.08 -7.54 -56.27
N THR A 5 -11.67 -7.96 -55.15
CA THR A 5 -11.74 -7.13 -53.96
C THR A 5 -10.31 -6.92 -53.51
N ASN A 6 -9.75 -5.78 -53.91
CA ASN A 6 -8.44 -5.30 -53.48
C ASN A 6 -8.54 -4.96 -51.99
N ARG A 7 -8.52 -5.99 -51.14
CA ARG A 7 -8.56 -5.83 -49.69
C ARG A 7 -7.17 -5.38 -49.26
N VAL A 8 -7.05 -4.09 -48.97
CA VAL A 8 -5.87 -3.54 -48.30
C VAL A 8 -5.70 -4.31 -46.99
N SER A 9 -4.61 -5.08 -46.87
CA SER A 9 -4.28 -5.77 -45.64
C SER A 9 -3.59 -4.81 -44.68
N PHE A 10 -3.71 -5.07 -43.37
CA PHE A 10 -2.89 -4.39 -42.37
C PHE A 10 -1.39 -4.65 -42.61
N GLU A 11 -1.07 -5.81 -43.18
CA GLU A 11 0.29 -6.20 -43.60
C GLU A 11 0.80 -5.49 -44.86
N ASP A 12 0.01 -4.61 -45.47
CA ASP A 12 0.44 -3.80 -46.61
C ASP A 12 0.66 -2.33 -46.22
N LEU A 13 0.46 -1.99 -44.93
CA LEU A 13 0.62 -0.61 -44.46
C LEU A 13 2.10 -0.19 -44.48
N PRO A 14 2.42 1.01 -44.99
CA PRO A 14 3.74 1.62 -44.88
C PRO A 14 4.16 1.80 -43.41
N THR A 15 5.47 1.77 -43.16
CA THR A 15 6.05 1.92 -41.82
C THR A 15 5.60 3.23 -41.15
N GLU A 16 5.51 4.31 -41.91
CA GLU A 16 5.07 5.63 -41.40
C GLU A 16 3.66 5.57 -40.82
N VAL A 17 2.75 4.86 -41.50
CA VAL A 17 1.37 4.66 -41.03
C VAL A 17 1.34 3.76 -39.79
N LEU A 18 2.21 2.76 -39.72
CA LEU A 18 2.34 1.90 -38.53
C LEU A 18 2.86 2.69 -37.32
N LEU A 19 3.84 3.59 -37.52
CA LEU A 19 4.32 4.48 -36.47
C LEU A 19 3.23 5.43 -35.98
N ASP A 20 2.41 5.98 -36.89
CA ASP A 20 1.22 6.74 -36.52
C ASP A 20 0.26 5.88 -35.69
N ILE A 21 -0.02 4.64 -36.09
CA ILE A 21 -0.87 3.72 -35.33
C ILE A 21 -0.30 3.45 -33.93
N PHE A 22 1.01 3.20 -33.81
CA PHE A 22 1.68 3.02 -32.52
C PHE A 22 1.52 4.24 -31.61
N SER A 23 1.51 5.45 -32.17
CA SER A 23 1.30 6.68 -31.40
C SER A 23 -0.08 6.77 -30.74
N TYR A 24 -1.08 6.03 -31.25
CA TYR A 24 -2.44 5.93 -30.71
C TYR A 24 -2.67 4.70 -29.85
N VAL A 25 -1.66 3.84 -29.66
CA VAL A 25 -1.78 2.66 -28.80
C VAL A 25 -1.89 3.10 -27.33
N PRO A 26 -2.97 2.74 -26.63
CA PRO A 26 -3.28 3.33 -25.33
C PRO A 26 -2.44 2.79 -24.16
N ASP A 27 -1.88 1.58 -24.28
CA ASP A 27 -1.26 0.88 -23.17
C ASP A 27 -0.36 -0.29 -23.61
N VAL A 28 0.40 -0.82 -22.64
CA VAL A 28 1.37 -1.90 -22.84
C VAL A 28 0.72 -3.21 -23.35
N PRO A 29 -0.41 -3.70 -22.78
CA PRO A 29 -1.10 -4.87 -23.35
C PRO A 29 -1.51 -4.69 -24.81
N ALA A 30 -2.02 -3.53 -25.19
CA ALA A 30 -2.41 -3.22 -26.57
C ALA A 30 -1.18 -3.19 -27.49
N LEU A 31 -0.08 -2.58 -27.05
CA LEU A 31 1.19 -2.56 -27.80
C LEU A 31 1.73 -3.97 -28.03
N HIS A 32 1.83 -4.77 -26.98
CA HIS A 32 2.29 -6.15 -27.06
C HIS A 32 1.41 -6.99 -27.99
N SER A 33 0.08 -6.82 -27.93
CA SER A 33 -0.86 -7.55 -28.78
C SER A 33 -0.74 -7.15 -30.24
N LEU A 34 -0.57 -5.85 -30.54
CA LEU A 34 -0.37 -5.34 -31.90
C LEU A 34 0.93 -5.88 -32.51
N VAL A 35 2.02 -5.82 -31.75
CA VAL A 35 3.34 -6.32 -32.17
C VAL A 35 3.31 -7.84 -32.42
N LEU A 36 2.55 -8.61 -31.63
CA LEU A 36 2.38 -10.05 -31.87
C LEU A 36 1.46 -10.38 -33.05
N ALA A 37 0.40 -9.59 -33.25
CA ALA A 37 -0.64 -9.91 -34.23
C ALA A 37 -0.21 -9.62 -35.68
N SER A 38 0.77 -8.73 -35.89
CA SER A 38 1.18 -8.28 -37.22
C SER A 38 2.70 -8.39 -37.41
N PRO A 39 3.19 -9.22 -38.36
CA PRO A 39 4.59 -9.26 -38.78
C PRO A 39 5.14 -7.91 -39.21
N ASN A 40 4.37 -7.07 -39.91
CA ASN A 40 4.79 -5.72 -40.25
C ASN A 40 4.94 -4.81 -39.03
N ALA A 41 3.98 -4.84 -38.10
CA ALA A 41 4.09 -4.10 -36.85
C ALA A 41 5.32 -4.56 -36.04
N PHE A 42 5.61 -5.87 -36.01
CA PHE A 42 6.82 -6.40 -35.39
C PHE A 42 8.10 -5.86 -36.03
N ARG A 43 8.19 -5.85 -37.37
CA ARG A 43 9.35 -5.29 -38.09
C ARG A 43 9.54 -3.79 -37.81
N ALA A 44 8.47 -3.01 -37.85
CA ALA A 44 8.51 -1.60 -37.48
C ALA A 44 8.97 -1.43 -36.02
N PHE A 45 8.46 -2.26 -35.12
CA PHE A 45 8.86 -2.26 -33.71
C PHE A 45 10.32 -2.70 -33.49
N GLN A 46 10.89 -3.57 -34.31
CA GLN A 46 12.32 -3.90 -34.21
C GLN A 46 13.22 -2.69 -34.52
N ASN A 47 12.78 -1.83 -35.44
CA ASN A 47 13.54 -0.66 -35.88
C ASN A 47 13.31 0.58 -34.99
N TYR A 48 12.10 0.76 -34.47
CA TYR A 48 11.67 1.96 -33.72
C TYR A 48 11.14 1.63 -32.31
N GLY A 49 11.45 0.43 -31.83
CA GLY A 49 10.92 -0.11 -30.57
C GLY A 49 11.19 0.79 -29.36
N PRO A 50 12.40 1.32 -29.17
CA PRO A 50 12.69 2.21 -28.05
C PRO A 50 11.82 3.47 -28.02
N GLU A 51 11.62 4.13 -29.16
CA GLU A 51 10.77 5.32 -29.30
C GLU A 51 9.29 5.01 -29.08
N ILE A 52 8.82 3.88 -29.64
CA ILE A 52 7.44 3.41 -29.44
C ILE A 52 7.20 3.09 -27.96
N ILE A 53 8.14 2.40 -27.31
CA ILE A 53 8.08 2.11 -25.87
C ILE A 53 8.00 3.40 -25.08
N GLU A 54 8.94 4.33 -25.29
CA GLU A 54 9.00 5.61 -24.58
C GLU A 54 7.64 6.33 -24.65
N HIS A 55 7.08 6.46 -25.84
CA HIS A 55 5.80 7.15 -26.07
C HIS A 55 4.61 6.44 -25.40
N VAL A 56 4.46 5.12 -25.58
CA VAL A 56 3.32 4.38 -25.00
C VAL A 56 3.43 4.32 -23.48
N PHE A 57 4.64 4.19 -22.95
CA PHE A 57 4.90 4.05 -21.52
C PHE A 57 4.66 5.38 -20.80
N ASP A 58 5.11 6.51 -21.36
CA ASP A 58 4.86 7.86 -20.84
C ASP A 58 3.35 8.17 -20.70
N GLN A 59 2.50 7.54 -21.50
CA GLN A 59 1.04 7.73 -21.45
C GLN A 59 0.31 6.76 -20.52
N SER A 60 0.82 5.54 -20.36
CA SER A 60 0.08 4.43 -19.75
C SER A 60 0.59 4.00 -18.38
N VAL A 61 1.82 4.35 -18.03
CA VAL A 61 2.50 3.93 -16.79
C VAL A 61 2.79 5.15 -15.92
N PHE A 62 2.65 4.98 -14.61
CA PHE A 62 2.95 6.04 -13.66
C PHE A 62 4.44 6.44 -13.71
N PRO A 63 4.79 7.75 -13.69
CA PRO A 63 6.18 8.20 -13.84
C PRO A 63 7.20 7.57 -12.89
N GLU A 64 6.81 7.28 -11.64
CA GLU A 64 7.70 6.59 -10.70
C GLU A 64 8.04 5.17 -11.16
N ILE A 65 7.07 4.47 -11.75
CA ILE A 65 7.27 3.12 -12.28
C ILE A 65 8.14 3.19 -13.53
N LEU A 66 7.90 4.17 -14.41
CA LEU A 66 8.77 4.43 -15.58
C LEU A 66 10.22 4.65 -15.18
N PHE A 67 10.42 5.42 -14.12
CA PHE A 67 11.74 5.67 -13.56
C PHE A 67 12.40 4.36 -13.10
N ILE A 68 11.69 3.52 -12.36
CA ILE A 68 12.19 2.20 -11.94
C ILE A 68 12.49 1.32 -13.16
N MET A 69 11.61 1.31 -14.17
CA MET A 69 11.77 0.55 -15.41
C MET A 69 13.03 0.98 -16.18
N ARG A 70 13.30 2.28 -16.29
CA ARG A 70 14.54 2.80 -16.88
C ARG A 70 15.77 2.36 -16.08
N ARG A 71 15.68 2.26 -14.75
CA ARG A 71 16.77 1.71 -13.92
C ARG A 71 16.99 0.22 -14.14
N VAL A 72 15.94 -0.57 -14.31
CA VAL A 72 16.08 -1.99 -14.70
C VAL A 72 16.82 -2.11 -16.02
N ALA A 73 16.44 -1.32 -17.03
CA ALA A 73 17.12 -1.32 -18.32
C ALA A 73 18.59 -0.88 -18.21
N LEU A 74 18.88 0.16 -17.42
CA LEU A 74 20.24 0.63 -17.14
C LEU A 74 21.12 -0.44 -16.47
N ILE A 75 20.62 -1.09 -15.42
CA ILE A 75 21.36 -2.18 -14.74
C ILE A 75 21.57 -3.37 -15.66
N ARG A 76 20.62 -3.71 -16.53
CA ARG A 76 20.80 -4.79 -17.51
C ARG A 76 21.89 -4.50 -18.54
N GLN A 77 22.13 -3.23 -18.82
CA GLN A 77 23.12 -2.79 -19.80
C GLN A 77 24.45 -2.40 -19.17
N SER A 78 24.53 -2.39 -17.84
CA SER A 78 25.77 -2.06 -17.16
C SER A 78 26.82 -3.14 -17.44
N THR A 79 28.02 -2.67 -17.72
CA THR A 79 29.24 -3.47 -17.79
C THR A 79 30.23 -2.93 -16.78
N LEU A 80 31.34 -3.63 -16.53
CA LEU A 80 32.37 -3.16 -15.61
C LEU A 80 32.96 -1.79 -16.05
N GLU A 81 33.00 -1.53 -17.36
CA GLU A 81 33.49 -0.27 -17.95
C GLU A 81 32.42 0.83 -17.95
N ASN A 82 31.14 0.45 -17.88
CA ASN A 82 29.98 1.35 -17.91
C ASN A 82 29.07 1.07 -16.72
N THR A 83 29.63 1.18 -15.51
CA THR A 83 28.86 1.05 -14.28
C THR A 83 28.04 2.33 -14.08
N PRO A 84 26.76 2.23 -13.70
CA PRO A 84 25.90 3.39 -13.56
C PRO A 84 26.33 4.29 -12.40
N GLU A 85 26.91 3.70 -11.35
CA GLU A 85 27.44 4.37 -10.16
C GLU A 85 28.59 3.55 -9.57
N GLU A 86 29.46 4.21 -8.80
CA GLU A 86 30.64 3.57 -8.16
C GLU A 86 30.27 2.52 -7.11
N ASP A 87 29.15 2.74 -6.42
CA ASP A 87 28.70 1.90 -5.30
C ASP A 87 27.17 1.85 -5.21
N SER A 88 26.64 0.84 -4.51
CA SER A 88 25.19 0.64 -4.41
C SER A 88 24.52 1.78 -3.63
N ARG A 89 25.20 2.32 -2.62
CA ARG A 89 24.77 3.44 -1.79
C ARG A 89 24.47 4.69 -2.64
N SER A 90 25.38 5.03 -3.55
CA SER A 90 25.29 6.14 -4.49
C SER A 90 24.17 5.89 -5.49
N PHE A 91 24.04 4.64 -5.98
CA PHE A 91 22.91 4.23 -6.80
C PHE A 91 21.56 4.41 -6.09
N PHE A 92 21.42 3.93 -4.85
CA PHE A 92 20.18 4.11 -4.10
C PHE A 92 19.89 5.59 -3.85
N LYS A 93 20.90 6.38 -3.51
CA LYS A 93 20.76 7.81 -3.25
C LYS A 93 20.32 8.59 -4.50
N HIS A 94 20.90 8.31 -5.67
CA HIS A 94 20.63 9.07 -6.90
C HIS A 94 19.45 8.51 -7.70
N HIS A 95 19.22 7.21 -7.63
CA HIS A 95 18.32 6.51 -8.54
C HIS A 95 17.15 5.79 -7.86
N VAL A 96 17.03 5.82 -6.54
CA VAL A 96 15.96 5.09 -5.84
C VAL A 96 15.33 5.92 -4.70
N SER A 97 16.12 6.76 -4.03
CA SER A 97 15.71 7.64 -2.95
C SER A 97 14.85 8.79 -3.49
N THR A 98 13.55 8.65 -3.31
CA THR A 98 12.51 9.58 -3.75
C THR A 98 12.41 10.84 -2.88
N LYS A 99 13.41 11.17 -2.03
CA LYS A 99 13.41 12.39 -1.17
C LYS A 99 13.06 13.68 -1.93
N ARG A 100 13.40 13.77 -3.23
CA ARG A 100 13.07 14.93 -4.08
C ARG A 100 11.56 15.14 -4.31
N HIS A 101 10.74 14.11 -4.21
CA HIS A 101 9.31 14.20 -4.54
C HIS A 101 8.45 14.71 -3.38
N PHE A 102 8.87 14.45 -2.13
CA PHE A 102 8.07 14.84 -0.96
C PHE A 102 8.15 16.34 -0.63
N TYR A 103 9.24 17.03 -1.01
CA TYR A 103 9.35 18.48 -0.85
C TYR A 103 8.61 19.28 -1.95
N ALA A 104 8.25 18.64 -3.06
CA ALA A 104 7.39 19.24 -4.09
C ALA A 104 5.92 19.35 -3.65
N ARG A 105 5.57 18.85 -2.46
CA ARG A 105 4.23 18.96 -1.85
C ARG A 105 3.72 20.40 -1.68
N ASN A 106 4.63 21.39 -1.72
CA ASN A 106 4.34 22.82 -1.61
C ASN A 106 4.68 23.63 -2.89
N CYS A 107 5.33 23.03 -3.89
CA CYS A 107 5.68 23.71 -5.13
C CYS A 107 4.74 23.17 -6.21
N GLY A 108 3.83 24.00 -6.73
CA GLY A 108 2.78 23.59 -7.66
C GLY A 108 3.25 22.61 -8.75
N TYR A 109 2.37 21.68 -9.10
CA TYR A 109 2.53 20.58 -10.07
C TYR A 109 3.36 20.89 -11.33
N GLU A 110 3.30 22.13 -11.84
CA GLU A 110 4.08 22.55 -13.01
C GLU A 110 5.60 22.55 -12.79
N ALA A 111 6.08 22.67 -11.56
CA ALA A 111 7.51 22.61 -11.23
C ALA A 111 8.09 21.19 -11.36
N GLN A 112 7.27 20.17 -11.10
CA GLN A 112 7.69 18.76 -11.11
C GLN A 112 7.84 18.20 -12.54
N ARG A 113 7.03 18.69 -13.48
CA ARG A 113 7.14 18.36 -14.92
C ARG A 113 8.38 18.98 -15.59
N ARG A 114 8.99 19.98 -14.95
CA ARG A 114 10.11 20.76 -15.49
C ARG A 114 11.42 20.53 -14.77
N ASP A 115 11.51 19.67 -13.75
CA ASP A 115 12.82 19.32 -13.19
C ASP A 115 13.54 18.43 -14.21
N PRO A 116 14.48 18.97 -15.00
CA PRO A 116 15.12 18.21 -16.05
C PRO A 116 15.89 17.05 -15.42
N ALA A 117 16.36 17.16 -14.17
CA ALA A 117 17.10 16.10 -13.49
C ALA A 117 16.29 14.80 -13.25
N LEU A 118 14.95 14.89 -13.23
CA LEU A 118 14.05 13.74 -13.12
C LEU A 118 13.79 13.06 -14.48
N THR A 119 13.79 13.86 -15.55
CA THR A 119 13.65 13.42 -16.96
C THR A 119 14.99 13.20 -17.69
N SER A 120 16.12 13.65 -17.16
CA SER A 120 17.40 13.72 -17.89
C SER A 120 18.31 12.51 -17.70
N ALA A 121 18.00 11.59 -16.79
CA ALA A 121 18.91 10.49 -16.48
C ALA A 121 18.63 9.24 -17.32
N VAL A 122 18.64 9.37 -18.65
CA VAL A 122 18.58 8.31 -19.67
C VAL A 122 17.16 7.85 -20.08
N SER A 123 16.81 8.02 -21.37
CA SER A 123 15.55 7.56 -21.98
C SER A 123 15.63 6.09 -22.40
N PHE A 124 14.50 5.43 -22.67
CA PHE A 124 14.52 4.09 -23.26
C PHE A 124 15.15 4.11 -24.65
N THR A 125 15.05 5.20 -25.40
CA THR A 125 15.75 5.37 -26.68
C THR A 125 17.24 5.20 -26.52
N THR A 126 17.86 5.81 -25.50
CA THR A 126 19.30 5.67 -25.25
C THR A 126 19.67 4.31 -24.66
N LEU A 127 18.82 3.77 -23.78
CA LEU A 127 19.10 2.47 -23.15
C LEU A 127 18.94 1.36 -24.19
N LEU A 128 17.76 1.20 -24.78
CA LEU A 128 17.39 0.04 -25.59
C LEU A 128 17.90 0.12 -27.04
N THR A 129 18.93 0.91 -27.35
CA THR A 129 19.50 0.97 -28.70
C THR A 129 20.07 -0.39 -29.11
N ASN A 130 19.93 -0.72 -30.40
CA ASN A 130 20.43 -1.95 -31.00
C ASN A 130 21.95 -1.93 -31.27
N ASP A 131 22.68 -0.88 -30.85
CA ASP A 131 24.10 -0.69 -31.16
C ASP A 131 25.04 -1.58 -30.33
N ALA A 132 24.49 -2.32 -29.37
CA ALA A 132 25.27 -3.30 -28.65
C ALA A 132 25.67 -4.43 -29.61
N GLY A 133 26.98 -4.62 -29.78
CA GLY A 133 27.55 -5.59 -30.72
C GLY A 133 26.98 -7.00 -30.57
N PRO A 134 27.18 -7.88 -31.56
CA PRO A 134 26.53 -9.20 -31.67
C PRO A 134 26.80 -10.16 -30.50
N GLU A 135 27.80 -9.88 -29.65
CA GLU A 135 28.13 -10.66 -28.46
C GLU A 135 27.51 -10.12 -27.15
N SER A 136 26.87 -8.95 -27.21
CA SER A 136 26.27 -8.33 -26.04
C SER A 136 24.90 -8.97 -25.75
N HIS A 137 24.69 -9.39 -24.50
CA HIS A 137 23.38 -9.76 -23.94
C HIS A 137 22.44 -8.54 -23.83
N ALA A 138 22.52 -7.62 -24.78
CA ALA A 138 21.81 -6.35 -24.72
C ALA A 138 20.31 -6.55 -24.75
N LEU A 139 19.67 -5.86 -23.81
CA LEU A 139 18.24 -5.86 -23.65
C LEU A 139 17.58 -5.15 -24.85
N THR A 140 17.03 -5.94 -25.77
CA THR A 140 16.26 -5.40 -26.89
C THR A 140 14.93 -4.79 -26.41
N ALA A 141 14.40 -3.83 -27.17
CA ALA A 141 13.07 -3.26 -26.94
C ALA A 141 11.99 -4.35 -26.80
N TRP A 142 12.06 -5.40 -27.64
CA TRP A 142 11.13 -6.51 -27.58
C TRP A 142 11.21 -7.32 -26.29
N GLN A 143 12.42 -7.65 -25.83
CA GLN A 143 12.60 -8.33 -24.54
C GLN A 143 12.08 -7.49 -23.39
N PHE A 144 12.29 -6.18 -23.43
CA PHE A 144 11.78 -5.27 -22.40
C PHE A 144 10.25 -5.15 -22.42
N LEU A 145 9.63 -5.09 -23.59
CA LEU A 145 8.17 -5.12 -23.75
C LEU A 145 7.57 -6.42 -23.19
N LYS A 146 8.19 -7.57 -23.49
CA LYS A 146 7.78 -8.87 -22.92
C LYS A 146 7.87 -8.88 -21.40
N LEU A 147 8.98 -8.40 -20.83
CA LEU A 147 9.14 -8.29 -19.38
C LEU A 147 8.02 -7.44 -18.77
N THR A 148 7.76 -6.27 -19.35
CA THR A 148 6.71 -5.36 -18.89
C THR A 148 5.35 -6.02 -18.94
N ARG A 149 5.03 -6.73 -20.03
CA ARG A 149 3.79 -7.48 -20.17
C ARG A 149 3.66 -8.57 -19.10
N SER A 150 4.72 -9.32 -18.84
CA SER A 150 4.76 -10.37 -17.81
C SER A 150 4.52 -9.80 -16.41
N ILE A 151 5.18 -8.69 -16.06
CA ILE A 151 4.97 -8.00 -14.77
C ILE A 151 3.52 -7.51 -14.65
N ALA A 152 2.95 -6.93 -15.72
CA ALA A 152 1.56 -6.49 -15.71
C ALA A 152 0.57 -7.65 -15.54
N LEU A 153 0.85 -8.83 -16.12
CA LEU A 153 0.05 -10.05 -15.90
C LEU A 153 0.16 -10.54 -14.46
N ALA A 154 1.39 -10.65 -13.94
CA ALA A 154 1.61 -11.05 -12.55
C ALA A 154 0.92 -10.11 -11.55
N ALA A 155 0.95 -8.80 -11.81
CA ALA A 155 0.22 -7.82 -11.04
C ALA A 155 -1.29 -8.05 -11.05
N HIS A 156 -1.86 -8.30 -12.23
CA HIS A 156 -3.28 -8.60 -12.37
C HIS A 156 -3.68 -9.89 -11.63
N ASP A 157 -2.90 -10.95 -11.78
CA ASP A 157 -3.20 -12.25 -11.18
C ASP A 157 -3.06 -12.20 -9.65
N CYS A 158 -2.05 -11.50 -9.14
CA CYS A 158 -1.88 -11.25 -7.71
C CYS A 158 -3.10 -10.56 -7.10
N LEU A 159 -3.61 -9.51 -7.78
CA LEU A 159 -4.80 -8.79 -7.34
C LEU A 159 -6.06 -9.66 -7.44
N THR A 160 -6.20 -10.45 -8.50
CA THR A 160 -7.33 -11.38 -8.66
C THR A 160 -7.35 -12.39 -7.52
N ILE A 161 -6.21 -13.02 -7.22
CA ILE A 161 -6.08 -13.99 -6.12
C ILE A 161 -6.38 -13.34 -4.75
N ALA A 162 -5.89 -12.11 -4.53
CA ALA A 162 -6.18 -11.38 -3.30
C ALA A 162 -7.67 -11.04 -3.15
N PHE A 163 -8.34 -10.70 -4.25
CA PHE A 163 -9.79 -10.47 -4.28
C PHE A 163 -10.58 -11.76 -4.04
N ASP A 164 -10.20 -12.87 -4.68
CA ASP A 164 -10.86 -14.16 -4.49
C ASP A 164 -10.79 -14.63 -3.04
N LYS A 165 -9.67 -14.37 -2.35
CA LYS A 165 -9.54 -14.62 -0.90
C LYS A 165 -10.51 -13.76 -0.09
N CYS A 166 -10.68 -12.49 -0.45
CA CYS A 166 -11.68 -11.62 0.19
C CYS A 166 -13.09 -12.19 0.04
N VAL A 167 -13.44 -12.67 -1.16
CA VAL A 167 -14.75 -13.30 -1.44
C VAL A 167 -14.91 -14.61 -0.64
N ALA A 168 -13.88 -15.44 -0.63
CA ALA A 168 -13.88 -16.72 0.08
C ALA A 168 -14.01 -16.57 1.61
N ALA A 169 -13.57 -15.44 2.17
CA ALA A 169 -13.67 -15.16 3.60
C ALA A 169 -15.12 -15.04 4.11
N LYS A 170 -16.10 -14.79 3.23
CA LYS A 170 -17.52 -14.62 3.58
C LYS A 170 -17.70 -13.64 4.76
N PRO A 171 -17.26 -12.38 4.60
CA PRO A 171 -17.28 -11.41 5.67
C PRO A 171 -18.70 -11.18 6.19
N SER A 172 -18.79 -10.69 7.42
CA SER A 172 -20.04 -10.34 8.08
C SER A 172 -19.97 -8.98 8.73
N ARG A 173 -21.12 -8.34 8.88
CA ARG A 173 -21.28 -7.04 9.54
C ARG A 173 -22.18 -7.19 10.76
N PRO A 174 -22.01 -6.36 11.80
CA PRO A 174 -22.80 -6.51 13.01
C PRO A 174 -24.23 -6.01 12.78
N LEU A 175 -25.23 -6.73 13.29
CA LEU A 175 -26.64 -6.33 13.23
C LEU A 175 -26.97 -5.17 14.17
N ARG A 176 -26.17 -5.00 15.23
CA ARG A 176 -26.31 -3.94 16.22
C ARG A 176 -25.07 -3.06 16.26
N ARG A 177 -25.25 -1.84 16.73
CA ARG A 177 -24.13 -0.91 16.90
C ARG A 177 -23.20 -1.40 17.99
N ILE A 178 -21.92 -1.51 17.66
CA ILE A 178 -20.87 -1.84 18.61
C ILE A 178 -20.45 -0.56 19.33
N TYR A 179 -20.51 -0.59 20.66
CA TYR A 179 -20.06 0.51 21.52
C TYR A 179 -18.59 0.29 21.89
N PHE A 180 -17.75 1.31 21.65
CA PHE A 180 -16.40 1.34 22.18
C PHE A 180 -16.46 1.52 23.70
N GLY A 181 -15.74 0.66 24.44
CA GLY A 181 -15.66 0.73 25.91
C GLY A 181 -15.48 -0.63 26.57
N MET A 182 -15.96 -1.70 25.93
CA MET A 182 -15.75 -3.08 26.40
C MET A 182 -14.57 -3.74 25.66
N CYS A 183 -13.99 -4.75 26.30
CA CYS A 183 -12.97 -5.61 25.71
C CYS A 183 -13.57 -6.34 24.50
N HIS A 184 -13.10 -6.02 23.29
CA HIS A 184 -13.70 -6.53 22.05
C HIS A 184 -13.66 -8.06 21.94
N TRP A 185 -12.70 -8.72 22.59
CA TRP A 185 -12.60 -10.18 22.64
C TRP A 185 -13.68 -10.85 23.50
N GLU A 186 -14.37 -10.11 24.37
CA GLU A 186 -15.46 -10.63 25.22
C GLU A 186 -16.83 -10.50 24.55
N GLN A 187 -16.90 -9.79 23.42
CA GLN A 187 -18.18 -9.44 22.80
C GLN A 187 -18.55 -10.43 21.69
N HIS A 188 -19.64 -11.15 21.91
CA HIS A 188 -20.34 -11.89 20.85
C HIS A 188 -21.36 -10.98 20.17
N PHE A 189 -21.24 -10.82 18.86
CA PHE A 189 -22.17 -10.02 18.07
C PHE A 189 -22.97 -10.89 17.14
N GLU A 190 -24.29 -10.70 17.15
CA GLU A 190 -25.13 -11.14 16.05
C GLU A 190 -24.65 -10.42 14.77
N SER A 191 -24.28 -11.18 13.75
CA SER A 191 -23.81 -10.66 12.49
C SER A 191 -24.66 -11.17 11.33
N GLU A 192 -24.63 -10.42 10.23
CA GLU A 192 -25.19 -10.83 8.95
C GLU A 192 -24.10 -10.86 7.89
N PRO A 193 -24.13 -11.81 6.94
CA PRO A 193 -23.17 -11.85 5.84
C PRO A 193 -23.17 -10.55 5.04
N VAL A 194 -21.99 -10.10 4.63
CA VAL A 194 -21.80 -9.01 3.67
C VAL A 194 -21.70 -9.61 2.29
N ASP A 195 -22.63 -9.24 1.41
CA ASP A 195 -22.55 -9.61 0.00
C ASP A 195 -21.46 -8.76 -0.67
N ILE A 196 -20.33 -9.39 -1.01
CA ILE A 196 -19.24 -8.72 -1.71
C ILE A 196 -19.65 -8.62 -3.18
N VAL A 197 -19.91 -7.39 -3.63
CA VAL A 197 -20.16 -7.12 -5.03
C VAL A 197 -18.84 -7.16 -5.79
N ASP A 198 -18.74 -8.06 -6.77
CA ASP A 198 -17.65 -8.02 -7.73
C ASP A 198 -17.75 -6.74 -8.59
N VAL A 199 -16.85 -5.80 -8.30
CA VAL A 199 -16.71 -4.54 -9.03
C VAL A 199 -15.96 -4.70 -10.35
N GLY A 200 -15.60 -5.93 -10.70
CA GLY A 200 -14.85 -6.29 -11.88
C GLY A 200 -13.34 -6.17 -11.68
N ARG A 201 -12.65 -6.00 -12.81
CA ARG A 201 -11.19 -5.99 -12.93
C ARG A 201 -10.53 -4.98 -11.97
N PRO A 202 -9.26 -5.21 -11.58
CA PRO A 202 -8.49 -4.24 -10.82
C PRO A 202 -8.54 -2.85 -11.46
N SER A 203 -8.68 -1.81 -10.63
CA SER A 203 -8.66 -0.44 -11.13
C SER A 203 -7.24 -0.10 -11.62
N TRP A 204 -7.13 0.94 -12.47
CA TRP A 204 -5.81 1.38 -12.94
C TRP A 204 -4.89 1.73 -11.76
N LEU A 205 -5.41 2.37 -10.70
CA LEU A 205 -4.62 2.70 -9.51
C LEU A 205 -4.11 1.45 -8.79
N GLU A 206 -4.96 0.43 -8.65
CA GLU A 206 -4.60 -0.85 -8.04
C GLU A 206 -3.51 -1.55 -8.86
N MET A 207 -3.65 -1.57 -10.18
CA MET A 207 -2.65 -2.11 -11.10
C MET A 207 -1.30 -1.40 -11.01
N GLN A 208 -1.28 -0.06 -11.03
CA GLN A 208 -0.03 0.70 -10.96
C GLN A 208 0.71 0.47 -9.63
N ARG A 209 -0.01 0.44 -8.50
CA ARG A 209 0.59 0.12 -7.19
C ARG A 209 1.25 -1.25 -7.17
N MET A 210 0.54 -2.25 -7.68
CA MET A 210 1.07 -3.61 -7.74
C MET A 210 2.26 -3.71 -8.69
N MET A 211 2.16 -3.11 -9.88
CA MET A 211 3.27 -3.04 -10.84
C MET A 211 4.50 -2.34 -10.23
N ARG A 212 4.31 -1.27 -9.44
CA ARG A 212 5.42 -0.61 -8.73
C ARG A 212 6.14 -1.59 -7.79
N GLY A 213 5.40 -2.40 -7.05
CA GLY A 213 5.95 -3.46 -6.20
C GLY A 213 6.78 -4.47 -7.00
N PHE A 214 6.23 -5.01 -8.09
CA PHE A 214 6.94 -5.97 -8.96
C PHE A 214 8.17 -5.37 -9.65
N TRP A 215 8.11 -4.12 -10.12
CA TRP A 215 9.25 -3.48 -10.76
C TRP A 215 10.40 -3.20 -9.80
N ARG A 216 10.11 -2.88 -8.53
CA ARG A 216 11.13 -2.77 -7.48
C ARG A 216 11.77 -4.13 -7.20
N PHE A 217 10.96 -5.18 -7.17
CA PHE A 217 11.45 -6.55 -7.02
C PHE A 217 12.34 -6.97 -8.19
N GLN A 218 11.92 -6.65 -9.42
CA GLN A 218 12.74 -6.87 -10.62
C GLN A 218 14.07 -6.13 -10.54
N LEU A 219 14.06 -4.84 -10.16
CA LEU A 219 15.28 -4.04 -10.04
C LEU A 219 16.28 -4.63 -9.03
N LEU A 220 15.79 -5.09 -7.88
CA LEU A 220 16.64 -5.78 -6.91
C LEU A 220 17.27 -7.05 -7.52
N GLY A 221 16.47 -7.87 -8.21
CA GLY A 221 16.97 -9.06 -8.90
C GLY A 221 18.06 -8.72 -9.92
N GLU A 222 17.83 -7.71 -10.76
CA GLU A 222 18.84 -7.27 -11.75
C GLU A 222 20.14 -6.80 -11.10
N ILE A 223 20.06 -6.09 -9.98
CA ILE A 223 21.25 -5.63 -9.25
C ILE A 223 22.02 -6.83 -8.71
N GLN A 224 21.32 -7.80 -8.12
CA GLN A 224 21.93 -9.02 -7.59
C GLN A 224 22.61 -9.83 -8.71
N ASP A 225 21.89 -10.05 -9.82
CA ASP A 225 22.42 -10.76 -10.99
C ASP A 225 23.63 -10.03 -11.57
N ALA A 226 23.59 -8.70 -11.69
CA ALA A 226 24.69 -7.91 -12.20
C ALA A 226 25.95 -7.96 -11.30
N ILE A 227 25.78 -8.02 -9.98
CA ILE A 227 26.89 -8.22 -9.05
C ILE A 227 27.48 -9.64 -9.21
N LEU A 228 26.62 -10.66 -9.26
CA LEU A 228 27.04 -12.06 -9.41
C LEU A 228 27.76 -12.32 -10.74
N GLU A 229 27.35 -11.64 -11.80
CA GLU A 229 27.95 -11.70 -13.13
C GLU A 229 29.21 -10.81 -13.26
N ASN A 230 29.64 -10.13 -12.18
CA ASN A 230 30.74 -9.16 -12.17
C ASN A 230 30.55 -8.00 -13.18
N ARG A 231 29.30 -7.66 -13.50
CA ARG A 231 28.96 -6.49 -14.32
C ARG A 231 28.95 -5.19 -13.50
N LEU A 232 28.77 -5.29 -12.19
CA LEU A 232 28.90 -4.20 -11.24
C LEU A 232 30.08 -4.47 -10.30
N SER A 233 30.96 -3.49 -10.11
CA SER A 233 32.09 -3.56 -9.18
C SER A 233 31.71 -3.25 -7.73
N TRP A 234 30.41 -3.29 -7.40
CA TRP A 234 29.94 -2.91 -6.08
C TRP A 234 30.44 -3.91 -5.04
N THR A 235 31.25 -3.42 -4.10
CA THR A 235 31.90 -4.23 -3.06
C THR A 235 31.00 -4.49 -1.85
N ASP A 236 29.75 -4.04 -1.88
CA ASP A 236 28.83 -4.14 -0.75
C ASP A 236 28.49 -5.60 -0.42
N GLU A 237 28.77 -6.00 0.83
CA GLU A 237 28.40 -7.29 1.38
C GLU A 237 26.88 -7.51 1.26
N LYS A 238 26.51 -8.41 0.33
CA LYS A 238 25.17 -9.00 0.17
C LYS A 238 24.03 -7.99 0.33
N LEU A 239 23.67 -7.34 -0.78
CA LEU A 239 22.32 -6.79 -0.98
C LEU A 239 21.30 -7.93 -0.90
N THR A 240 20.84 -8.27 0.30
CA THR A 240 19.66 -9.11 0.52
C THR A 240 18.41 -8.24 0.36
N PRO A 241 17.22 -8.83 0.17
CA PRO A 241 15.98 -8.06 0.22
C PRO A 241 15.85 -7.23 1.50
N GLU A 242 16.30 -7.76 2.63
CA GLU A 242 16.27 -7.08 3.93
C GLU A 242 17.29 -5.94 4.01
N THR A 243 18.49 -6.09 3.45
CA THR A 243 19.46 -4.98 3.39
C THR A 243 19.12 -3.98 2.30
N PHE A 244 18.45 -4.39 1.22
CA PHE A 244 17.85 -3.49 0.24
C PHE A 244 16.71 -2.68 0.89
N ASP A 245 15.87 -3.32 1.69
CA ASP A 245 14.81 -2.65 2.44
C ASP A 245 15.40 -1.73 3.52
N ALA A 246 16.41 -2.18 4.27
CA ALA A 246 17.08 -1.38 5.27
C ALA A 246 17.88 -0.24 4.65
N ALA A 247 18.58 -0.43 3.54
CA ALA A 247 19.24 0.63 2.78
C ALA A 247 18.21 1.55 2.11
N TYR A 248 17.06 1.05 1.68
CA TYR A 248 16.01 1.93 1.22
C TYR A 248 15.50 2.81 2.38
N VAL A 249 15.33 2.26 3.58
CA VAL A 249 14.81 2.98 4.76
C VAL A 249 15.85 3.90 5.43
N ASP A 250 17.08 3.44 5.67
CA ASP A 250 18.16 4.15 6.37
C ASP A 250 18.64 5.38 5.58
N TYR A 251 18.70 5.30 4.25
CA TYR A 251 19.09 6.45 3.42
C TYR A 251 18.00 7.52 3.35
N LEU A 252 16.78 7.15 3.76
CA LEU A 252 15.66 8.06 3.89
C LEU A 252 15.67 8.84 5.21
N VAL A 253 16.47 8.43 6.19
CA VAL A 253 16.74 9.20 7.42
C VAL A 253 17.95 10.11 7.19
N PRO A 254 17.87 11.44 7.38
CA PRO A 254 19.04 12.31 7.28
C PRO A 254 20.07 11.94 8.34
N SER A 255 21.32 11.66 7.94
CA SER A 255 22.45 11.47 8.86
C SER A 255 22.81 12.73 9.65
N SER A 256 22.12 13.86 9.42
CA SER A 256 22.35 15.16 10.04
C SER A 256 21.52 15.42 11.31
N LEU A 257 20.74 14.44 11.80
CA LEU A 257 20.02 14.56 13.07
C LEU A 257 20.85 13.92 14.17
N ASP A 258 21.34 14.74 15.09
CA ASP A 258 22.09 14.32 16.28
C ASP A 258 21.24 13.36 17.13
N PRO A 259 21.67 12.09 17.32
CA PRO A 259 20.97 11.11 18.16
C PRO A 259 20.67 11.60 19.57
N SER A 260 21.46 12.54 20.09
CA SER A 260 21.32 13.08 21.46
C SER A 260 20.11 14.00 21.65
N THR A 261 19.52 14.53 20.57
CA THR A 261 18.39 15.47 20.65
C THR A 261 17.03 14.76 20.74
N ILE A 262 16.99 13.43 20.56
CA ILE A 262 15.74 12.66 20.46
C ILE A 262 15.63 11.70 21.65
N ALA A 263 15.22 12.22 22.81
CA ALA A 263 15.07 11.45 24.07
C ALA A 263 13.85 10.49 24.11
N GLN A 264 13.25 10.19 22.96
CA GLN A 264 12.18 9.19 22.81
C GLN A 264 12.52 8.38 21.55
N PRO A 265 12.44 7.03 21.56
CA PRO A 265 12.46 6.27 20.33
C PRO A 265 11.18 6.62 19.56
N ILE A 266 11.22 7.69 18.78
CA ILE A 266 10.23 7.94 17.74
C ILE A 266 10.44 6.78 16.79
N VAL A 267 9.53 5.80 16.86
CA VAL A 267 9.39 4.75 15.85
C VAL A 267 9.03 5.49 14.57
N TRP A 268 10.05 5.93 13.82
CA TRP A 268 9.91 6.48 12.49
C TRP A 268 9.46 5.32 11.61
N GLU A 269 8.15 5.12 11.52
CA GLU A 269 7.60 4.33 10.43
C GLU A 269 8.00 5.03 9.13
N PRO A 270 8.60 4.31 8.16
CA PRO A 270 9.00 4.90 6.90
C PRO A 270 7.78 5.61 6.29
N VAL A 271 8.02 6.83 5.81
CA VAL A 271 7.03 7.71 5.16
C VAL A 271 6.37 7.03 3.93
N TRP A 272 6.88 5.87 3.53
CA TRP A 272 6.53 5.04 2.38
C TRP A 272 5.58 3.88 2.72
N GLY A 273 4.78 4.03 3.78
CA GLY A 273 3.98 2.99 4.40
C GLY A 273 3.34 1.96 3.46
N SER A 274 2.47 2.39 2.54
CA SER A 274 1.82 1.48 1.58
C SER A 274 2.78 0.89 0.53
N GLN A 275 3.83 1.60 0.15
CA GLN A 275 4.75 1.15 -0.89
C GLN A 275 5.67 0.02 -0.43
N PHE A 276 6.05 0.02 0.85
CA PHE A 276 6.75 -1.11 1.45
C PHE A 276 5.87 -2.37 1.40
N GLU A 277 4.60 -2.21 1.73
CA GLU A 277 3.65 -3.32 1.71
C GLU A 277 3.33 -3.80 0.29
N GLU A 278 3.32 -2.89 -0.69
CA GLU A 278 3.24 -3.22 -2.12
C GLU A 278 4.40 -4.13 -2.56
N PHE A 279 5.63 -3.79 -2.19
CA PHE A 279 6.82 -4.61 -2.47
C PHE A 279 6.78 -5.95 -1.75
N ALA A 280 6.44 -5.96 -0.46
CA ALA A 280 6.33 -7.18 0.33
C ALA A 280 5.26 -8.13 -0.25
N MET A 281 4.13 -7.59 -0.73
CA MET A 281 3.08 -8.39 -1.37
C MET A 281 3.55 -9.00 -2.70
N ALA A 282 4.26 -8.23 -3.54
CA ALA A 282 4.84 -8.75 -4.78
C ALA A 282 5.86 -9.87 -4.50
N ARG A 283 6.70 -9.70 -3.47
CA ARG A 283 7.67 -10.72 -3.03
C ARG A 283 6.98 -11.99 -2.53
N GLU A 284 6.02 -11.86 -1.63
CA GLU A 284 5.25 -12.99 -1.08
C GLU A 284 4.52 -13.76 -2.21
N PHE A 285 3.96 -13.04 -3.19
CA PHE A 285 3.34 -13.64 -4.36
C PHE A 285 4.34 -14.43 -5.22
N THR A 286 5.48 -13.83 -5.58
CA THR A 286 6.51 -14.51 -6.39
C THR A 286 7.05 -15.75 -5.68
N ASN A 287 7.32 -15.65 -4.38
CA ASN A 287 7.77 -16.80 -3.59
C ASN A 287 6.74 -17.93 -3.58
N LYS A 288 5.44 -17.58 -3.46
CA LYS A 288 4.36 -18.57 -3.52
C LYS A 288 4.25 -19.22 -4.89
N VAL A 289 4.25 -18.43 -5.97
CA VAL A 289 4.20 -18.96 -7.35
C VAL A 289 5.40 -19.85 -7.62
N GLN A 290 6.60 -19.46 -7.16
CA GLN A 290 7.80 -20.26 -7.30
C GLN A 290 7.67 -21.60 -6.54
N ALA A 291 7.20 -21.57 -5.29
CA ALA A 291 6.96 -22.78 -4.51
C ALA A 291 5.90 -23.69 -5.14
N ASP A 292 4.81 -23.12 -5.67
CA ASP A 292 3.76 -23.85 -6.37
C ASP A 292 4.28 -24.45 -7.69
N LEU A 293 5.11 -23.71 -8.44
CA LEU A 293 5.77 -24.19 -9.66
C LEU A 293 6.78 -25.29 -9.36
N GLU A 294 7.56 -25.18 -8.29
CA GLU A 294 8.46 -26.24 -7.83
C GLU A 294 7.68 -27.47 -7.37
N GLY A 295 6.56 -27.28 -6.67
CA GLY A 295 5.63 -28.35 -6.30
C GLY A 295 4.99 -29.03 -7.51
N LEU A 296 4.57 -28.25 -8.53
CA LEU A 296 4.05 -28.77 -9.79
C LEU A 296 5.14 -29.49 -10.59
N ARG A 297 6.37 -28.96 -10.62
CA ARG A 297 7.52 -29.63 -11.24
C ARG A 297 7.86 -30.92 -10.51
N ALA A 298 7.86 -30.92 -9.18
CA ALA A 298 8.09 -32.11 -8.36
C ALA A 298 7.01 -33.17 -8.62
N ARG A 299 5.73 -32.77 -8.62
CA ARG A 299 4.61 -33.66 -8.94
C ARG A 299 4.66 -34.16 -10.38
N ALA A 300 5.08 -33.33 -11.33
CA ALA A 300 5.29 -33.74 -12.72
C ALA A 300 6.47 -34.71 -12.86
N ARG A 301 7.51 -34.63 -12.01
CA ARG A 301 8.58 -35.65 -11.92
C ARG A 301 8.06 -36.97 -11.32
N GLU A 302 7.30 -36.90 -10.22
CA GLU A 302 6.66 -38.08 -9.60
C GLU A 302 5.72 -38.81 -10.57
N LEU A 303 4.98 -38.06 -11.39
CA LEU A 303 4.09 -38.58 -12.42
C LEU A 303 4.83 -39.00 -13.71
N GLY A 304 6.17 -38.90 -13.77
CA GLY A 304 6.97 -39.24 -14.94
C GLY A 304 6.74 -38.34 -16.16
N ILE A 305 6.09 -37.18 -15.99
CA ILE A 305 5.81 -36.21 -17.06
C ILE A 305 7.06 -35.40 -17.40
N LEU A 306 7.92 -35.13 -16.40
CA LEU A 306 9.23 -34.53 -16.60
C LEU A 306 10.31 -35.61 -16.42
N SER A 307 10.81 -36.14 -17.53
CA SER A 307 11.98 -37.04 -17.54
C SER A 307 13.22 -36.27 -17.07
N GLU A 308 14.02 -36.90 -16.20
CA GLU A 308 15.36 -36.42 -15.86
C GLU A 308 16.24 -36.48 -17.10
N SER A 309 16.45 -35.31 -17.73
CA SER A 309 17.47 -34.99 -18.74
C SER A 309 17.65 -35.97 -19.92
N PRO A 310 17.55 -35.45 -21.14
CA PRO A 310 18.46 -35.87 -22.19
C PRO A 310 19.28 -34.68 -22.67
N ALA A 311 20.59 -34.78 -22.52
CA ALA A 311 21.50 -34.14 -23.44
C ALA A 311 21.10 -34.58 -24.87
N SER A 312 20.87 -33.60 -25.74
CA SER A 312 20.52 -33.71 -27.17
C SER A 312 19.18 -34.36 -27.49
N VAL A 313 18.17 -33.56 -27.86
CA VAL A 313 17.30 -33.79 -29.04
C VAL A 313 16.71 -32.46 -29.48
N SER A 314 17.01 -32.07 -30.72
CA SER A 314 16.29 -31.04 -31.49
C SER A 314 14.96 -31.59 -32.00
N SER A 315 13.83 -30.96 -31.67
CA SER A 315 12.69 -30.80 -32.58
C SER A 315 11.66 -29.83 -32.00
N GLU A 316 11.14 -28.96 -32.86
CA GLU A 316 10.13 -27.95 -32.56
C GLU A 316 8.79 -28.56 -32.09
N PRO A 317 8.08 -27.94 -31.14
CA PRO A 317 6.69 -28.30 -30.87
C PRO A 317 5.73 -27.51 -31.76
N LYS A 318 4.87 -28.27 -32.44
CA LYS A 318 3.68 -27.79 -33.16
C LYS A 318 2.62 -27.28 -32.17
N GLY A 319 2.16 -26.05 -32.44
CA GLY A 319 0.77 -25.58 -32.35
C GLY A 319 -0.05 -25.89 -31.09
N PHE A 320 -0.08 -24.94 -30.16
CA PHE A 320 -1.21 -24.75 -29.25
C PHE A 320 -2.01 -23.52 -29.69
N ALA A 321 -3.10 -23.76 -30.42
CA ALA A 321 -4.13 -22.77 -30.70
C ALA A 321 -5.24 -22.91 -29.66
N ASN A 322 -5.18 -22.12 -28.60
CA ASN A 322 -6.35 -21.80 -27.77
C ASN A 322 -6.39 -20.28 -27.58
N ARG A 323 -7.34 -19.67 -28.28
CA ARG A 323 -7.59 -18.22 -28.28
C ARG A 323 -8.34 -17.85 -26.98
N PRO A 324 -7.84 -16.94 -26.13
CA PRO A 324 -8.65 -16.36 -25.09
C PRO A 324 -9.64 -15.34 -25.70
N PRO A 325 -10.77 -15.04 -25.04
CA PRO A 325 -11.74 -14.09 -25.55
C PRO A 325 -11.17 -12.67 -25.57
N GLU A 326 -11.15 -12.07 -26.76
CA GLU A 326 -10.86 -10.66 -27.01
C GLU A 326 -12.01 -9.77 -26.50
N ALA A 327 -11.68 -8.79 -25.65
CA ALA A 327 -12.33 -7.48 -25.59
C ALA A 327 -11.46 -6.50 -24.77
N SER A 328 -11.30 -5.29 -25.31
CA SER A 328 -10.44 -4.16 -24.87
C SER A 328 -10.07 -4.10 -23.38
N PHE A 329 -8.76 -3.99 -23.12
CA PHE A 329 -8.12 -4.38 -21.87
C PHE A 329 -8.10 -3.32 -20.76
N TRP A 330 -8.52 -2.09 -21.05
CA TRP A 330 -8.61 -1.00 -20.07
C TRP A 330 -9.88 -0.18 -20.30
N PRO A 331 -10.50 0.38 -19.26
CA PRO A 331 -11.51 1.41 -19.48
C PRO A 331 -10.84 2.53 -20.28
N ARG A 332 -11.30 2.74 -21.52
CA ARG A 332 -10.97 3.97 -22.26
C ARG A 332 -11.19 5.12 -21.30
N GLY A 333 -10.21 6.00 -21.21
CA GLY A 333 -10.00 6.91 -20.09
C GLY A 333 -11.25 7.47 -19.43
N CYS A 334 -11.09 7.82 -18.16
CA CYS A 334 -11.99 8.66 -17.35
C CYS A 334 -12.33 10.06 -17.96
N GLN A 335 -12.21 10.25 -19.28
CA GLN A 335 -12.55 11.46 -20.01
C GLN A 335 -13.90 11.38 -20.76
N ALA A 336 -14.59 10.24 -20.79
CA ALA A 336 -15.95 10.16 -21.37
C ALA A 336 -17.05 10.29 -20.30
N ILE A 337 -17.05 11.40 -19.53
CA ILE A 337 -18.23 11.81 -18.77
C ILE A 337 -19.14 12.60 -19.71
N SER A 338 -20.37 12.10 -19.86
CA SER A 338 -21.59 12.77 -20.35
C SER A 338 -21.49 14.31 -20.44
N LYS A 339 -21.96 14.90 -21.56
CA LYS A 339 -22.16 16.35 -21.76
C LYS A 339 -23.08 17.04 -20.74
N ARG A 340 -23.67 16.28 -19.81
CA ARG A 340 -24.32 16.79 -18.59
C ARG A 340 -23.58 16.23 -17.38
N GLY A 341 -22.56 16.95 -16.92
CA GLY A 341 -21.74 16.53 -15.78
C GLY A 341 -22.48 16.67 -14.44
N PRO A 342 -22.17 15.82 -13.44
CA PRO A 342 -22.59 16.04 -12.06
C PRO A 342 -22.00 17.37 -11.52
N PRO A 343 -22.64 18.00 -10.51
CA PRO A 343 -22.17 19.27 -9.95
C PRO A 343 -20.70 19.15 -9.53
N LYS A 344 -19.89 20.10 -9.99
CA LYS A 344 -18.45 20.16 -9.71
C LYS A 344 -18.22 20.13 -8.18
N PRO A 345 -17.48 19.16 -7.62
CA PRO A 345 -17.10 19.21 -6.23
C PRO A 345 -16.24 20.47 -5.99
N LYS A 346 -16.49 21.17 -4.87
CA LYS A 346 -15.84 22.45 -4.52
C LYS A 346 -14.33 22.33 -4.21
N THR A 347 -13.82 21.10 -4.11
CA THR A 347 -12.40 20.80 -4.01
C THR A 347 -11.98 20.16 -5.33
N ALA A 348 -10.94 20.69 -5.99
CA ALA A 348 -10.42 20.10 -7.21
C ALA A 348 -10.21 18.58 -6.97
N PRO A 349 -10.79 17.71 -7.82
CA PRO A 349 -10.58 16.28 -7.69
C PRO A 349 -9.08 16.03 -7.79
N TRP A 350 -8.55 15.30 -6.80
CA TRP A 350 -7.15 14.96 -6.75
C TRP A 350 -6.76 14.28 -8.06
N SER A 351 -5.61 14.64 -8.64
CA SER A 351 -5.15 13.95 -9.85
C SER A 351 -4.88 12.47 -9.51
N TRP A 352 -4.99 11.57 -10.49
CA TRP A 352 -4.66 10.16 -10.29
C TRP A 352 -3.22 9.97 -9.79
N GLN A 353 -2.32 10.90 -10.15
CA GLN A 353 -0.94 10.94 -9.67
C GLN A 353 -0.86 11.17 -8.16
N GLN A 354 -1.61 12.15 -7.63
CA GLN A 354 -1.72 12.35 -6.18
C GLN A 354 -2.28 11.10 -5.48
N HIS A 355 -3.16 10.32 -6.12
CA HIS A 355 -3.64 9.09 -5.51
C HIS A 355 -2.59 7.97 -5.43
N LEU A 356 -1.56 7.95 -6.30
CA LEU A 356 -0.48 6.94 -6.27
C LEU A 356 0.67 7.31 -5.34
N GLU A 357 0.88 8.62 -5.14
CA GLU A 357 1.86 9.15 -4.17
C GLU A 357 1.37 9.00 -2.73
N HIS A 358 0.05 9.02 -2.51
CA HIS A 358 -0.52 8.86 -1.19
C HIS A 358 -0.65 7.39 -0.80
N ASP A 359 -0.75 7.14 0.51
CA ASP A 359 -1.11 5.81 0.98
C ASP A 359 -2.47 5.36 0.45
N SER A 360 -2.55 4.08 0.04
CA SER A 360 -3.82 3.51 -0.39
C SER A 360 -4.86 3.68 0.73
N PRO A 361 -6.14 3.89 0.38
CA PRO A 361 -7.19 3.96 1.38
C PRO A 361 -7.19 2.76 2.33
N GLY A 362 -6.98 1.55 1.80
CA GLY A 362 -6.92 0.35 2.62
C GLY A 362 -5.72 0.35 3.58
N TYR A 363 -4.51 0.70 3.13
CA TYR A 363 -3.36 0.84 4.02
C TYR A 363 -3.59 1.85 5.15
N ARG A 364 -4.19 3.02 4.85
CA ARG A 364 -4.48 4.02 5.90
C ARG A 364 -5.45 3.48 6.96
N ILE A 365 -6.41 2.66 6.56
CA ILE A 365 -7.38 2.04 7.47
C ILE A 365 -6.69 0.96 8.28
N CYS A 366 -5.96 0.03 7.64
CA CYS A 366 -5.18 -1.00 8.32
C CYS A 366 -4.24 -0.38 9.35
N LYS A 367 -3.47 0.66 8.97
CA LYS A 367 -2.58 1.39 9.87
C LYS A 367 -3.31 1.98 11.07
N ARG A 368 -4.54 2.47 10.90
CA ARG A 368 -5.36 2.98 12.00
C ARG A 368 -5.85 1.84 12.89
N LEU A 369 -6.31 0.74 12.28
CA LEU A 369 -6.82 -0.44 12.98
C LEU A 369 -5.73 -1.18 13.74
N THR A 370 -4.49 -1.21 13.25
CA THR A 370 -3.38 -1.88 13.94
C THR A 370 -2.74 -1.00 15.02
N LYS A 371 -2.72 0.33 14.83
CA LYS A 371 -2.13 1.25 15.83
C LYS A 371 -3.02 1.51 17.03
N HIS A 372 -4.34 1.44 16.86
CA HIS A 372 -5.25 1.78 17.94
C HIS A 372 -5.39 0.61 18.92
N ARG A 373 -4.93 0.76 20.16
CA ARG A 373 -4.96 -0.32 21.17
C ARG A 373 -6.34 -0.94 21.40
N GLY A 374 -7.40 -0.12 21.37
CA GLY A 374 -8.78 -0.61 21.52
C GLY A 374 -9.37 -1.23 20.25
N SER A 375 -8.61 -1.37 19.17
CA SER A 375 -9.08 -2.01 17.94
C SER A 375 -9.00 -3.53 18.08
N PRO A 376 -9.99 -4.28 17.58
CA PRO A 376 -9.94 -5.75 17.53
C PRO A 376 -8.90 -6.34 16.60
N LEU A 377 -8.10 -5.48 15.97
CA LEU A 377 -7.12 -5.82 14.95
C LEU A 377 -5.73 -5.27 15.29
N CYS A 378 -5.52 -4.77 16.51
CA CYS A 378 -4.25 -4.15 16.92
C CYS A 378 -3.06 -5.12 16.83
N HIS A 379 -3.30 -6.41 17.05
CA HIS A 379 -2.26 -7.46 16.99
C HIS A 379 -2.35 -8.39 15.78
N VAL A 380 -3.26 -8.12 14.82
CA VAL A 380 -3.28 -8.92 13.59
C VAL A 380 -2.02 -8.61 12.79
N PRO A 381 -1.22 -9.62 12.40
CA PRO A 381 0.00 -9.40 11.64
C PRO A 381 -0.29 -8.71 10.29
N LYS A 382 0.59 -7.79 9.88
CA LYS A 382 0.44 -7.08 8.60
C LYS A 382 0.42 -8.01 7.38
N SER A 383 1.07 -9.17 7.46
CA SER A 383 1.03 -10.22 6.43
C SER A 383 -0.39 -10.68 6.12
N GLU A 384 -1.28 -10.71 7.11
CA GLU A 384 -2.68 -11.11 6.90
C GLU A 384 -3.44 -10.06 6.08
N PHE A 385 -3.16 -8.78 6.30
CA PHE A 385 -3.70 -7.70 5.47
C PHE A 385 -3.11 -7.73 4.06
N ARG A 386 -1.82 -8.06 3.91
CA ARG A 386 -1.18 -8.26 2.59
C ARG A 386 -1.84 -9.39 1.82
N ASN A 387 -2.07 -10.51 2.48
CA ASN A 387 -2.66 -11.71 1.89
C ASN A 387 -4.03 -11.44 1.23
N LEU A 388 -4.76 -10.44 1.71
CA LEU A 388 -6.07 -10.00 1.23
C LEU A 388 -6.01 -8.80 0.28
N GLY A 389 -4.81 -8.28 -0.03
CA GLY A 389 -4.64 -7.14 -0.95
C GLY A 389 -5.02 -5.79 -0.35
N PHE A 390 -5.35 -5.71 0.95
CA PHE A 390 -5.89 -4.48 1.56
C PHE A 390 -4.95 -3.28 1.46
N PHE A 391 -3.65 -3.49 1.30
CA PHE A 391 -2.70 -2.41 1.10
C PHE A 391 -2.69 -1.81 -0.31
N ILE A 392 -3.40 -2.42 -1.25
CA ILE A 392 -3.47 -1.98 -2.65
C ILE A 392 -4.84 -1.38 -2.96
N TRP A 393 -5.90 -1.93 -2.35
CA TRP A 393 -7.28 -1.58 -2.71
C TRP A 393 -7.59 -0.10 -2.61
N ASP A 394 -8.24 0.38 -3.66
CA ASP A 394 -8.72 1.74 -3.71
C ASP A 394 -10.01 1.92 -2.91
N ALA A 395 -10.44 3.18 -2.77
CA ALA A 395 -11.62 3.50 -1.98
C ALA A 395 -12.91 2.98 -2.63
N PHE A 396 -12.93 2.79 -3.95
CA PHE A 396 -14.09 2.32 -4.67
C PHE A 396 -14.32 0.83 -4.39
N ARG A 397 -13.28 0.00 -4.51
CA ARG A 397 -13.36 -1.43 -4.19
C ARG A 397 -13.68 -1.66 -2.71
N LEU A 398 -13.00 -0.97 -1.81
CA LEU A 398 -13.25 -1.10 -0.37
C LEU A 398 -14.69 -0.72 0.03
N ARG A 399 -15.33 0.23 -0.65
CA ARG A 399 -16.76 0.54 -0.40
C ARG A 399 -17.68 -0.61 -0.81
N HIS A 400 -17.42 -1.26 -1.93
CA HIS A 400 -18.22 -2.40 -2.41
C HIS A 400 -17.96 -3.67 -1.59
N MET A 401 -16.80 -3.77 -0.95
CA MET A 401 -16.50 -4.77 0.08
C MET A 401 -17.13 -4.47 1.46
N GLY A 402 -17.84 -3.35 1.62
CA GLY A 402 -18.39 -2.92 2.91
C GLY A 402 -17.35 -2.43 3.92
N LEU A 403 -16.10 -2.21 3.49
CA LEU A 403 -14.96 -1.83 4.32
C LEU A 403 -14.77 -0.31 4.43
N LEU A 404 -15.52 0.47 3.65
CA LEU A 404 -15.53 1.92 3.67
C LEU A 404 -16.96 2.47 3.55
N LYS A 405 -17.20 3.60 4.22
CA LYS A 405 -18.46 4.34 4.07
C LYS A 405 -18.58 4.88 2.64
N SER A 406 -19.72 4.62 2.01
CA SER A 406 -20.00 5.15 0.69
C SER A 406 -20.41 6.63 0.78
N SER A 407 -19.64 7.51 0.14
CA SER A 407 -19.92 8.94 0.10
C SER A 407 -21.06 9.20 -0.89
N GLY A 408 -22.30 9.20 -0.40
CA GLY A 408 -23.49 9.45 -1.23
C GLY A 408 -24.74 8.71 -0.79
N TRP A 409 -24.62 7.71 0.09
CA TRP A 409 -25.76 6.97 0.60
C TRP A 409 -26.47 7.77 1.69
N LYS A 410 -27.81 7.79 1.64
CA LYS A 410 -28.61 8.45 2.66
C LYS A 410 -28.34 7.76 4.00
N PRO A 411 -28.18 8.50 5.12
CA PRO A 411 -27.97 7.92 6.45
C PRO A 411 -28.98 6.84 6.84
N SER A 412 -30.19 6.87 6.27
CA SER A 412 -31.25 5.89 6.46
C SER A 412 -30.98 4.52 5.81
N GLU A 413 -30.12 4.43 4.80
CA GLU A 413 -29.86 3.20 4.04
C GLU A 413 -28.59 2.46 4.49
N GLN A 414 -27.73 3.12 5.28
CA GLN A 414 -26.57 2.48 5.94
C GLN A 414 -26.38 2.99 7.37
N PRO A 415 -27.37 2.86 8.27
CA PRO A 415 -27.30 3.44 9.62
C PRO A 415 -26.16 2.86 10.48
N ILE A 416 -25.66 1.67 10.16
CA ILE A 416 -24.72 0.94 11.02
C ILE A 416 -23.24 1.17 10.62
N LEU A 417 -22.88 1.31 9.34
CA LEU A 417 -21.47 1.47 8.90
C LEU A 417 -20.83 2.84 9.25
N GLY A 418 -21.57 3.74 9.90
CA GLY A 418 -21.07 5.06 10.29
C GLY A 418 -20.10 5.07 11.47
N HIS A 419 -20.04 4.01 12.27
CA HIS A 419 -19.16 3.92 13.44
C HIS A 419 -17.89 3.12 13.15
N ALA A 420 -16.76 3.62 13.64
CA ALA A 420 -15.46 2.99 13.45
C ALA A 420 -15.41 1.55 14.01
N SER A 421 -16.21 1.25 15.03
CA SER A 421 -16.34 -0.07 15.64
C SER A 421 -16.99 -1.09 14.70
N ASN A 422 -18.07 -0.69 14.01
CA ASN A 422 -18.76 -1.55 13.06
C ASN A 422 -17.89 -1.83 11.83
N LEU A 423 -17.08 -0.84 11.41
CA LEU A 423 -16.05 -1.07 10.39
C LEU A 423 -15.01 -2.07 10.91
N ALA A 424 -14.44 -1.86 12.09
CA ALA A 424 -13.44 -2.79 12.64
C ALA A 424 -13.95 -4.24 12.74
N PHE A 425 -15.22 -4.45 13.10
CA PHE A 425 -15.86 -5.77 13.07
C PHE A 425 -15.93 -6.36 11.65
N THR A 426 -16.36 -5.56 10.68
CA THR A 426 -16.43 -6.01 9.28
C THR A 426 -15.03 -6.39 8.78
N TRP A 427 -14.01 -5.57 9.06
CA TRP A 427 -12.60 -5.88 8.76
C TRP A 427 -12.15 -7.19 9.45
N ARG A 428 -12.51 -7.39 10.72
CA ARG A 428 -12.20 -8.61 11.48
C ARG A 428 -12.76 -9.88 10.83
N SER A 429 -13.94 -9.81 10.24
CA SER A 429 -14.58 -10.96 9.59
C SER A 429 -13.90 -11.46 8.32
N TYR A 430 -12.91 -10.73 7.79
CA TYR A 430 -12.12 -11.20 6.63
C TYR A 430 -10.98 -12.16 7.00
N PHE A 431 -10.64 -12.24 8.29
CA PHE A 431 -9.52 -13.05 8.75
C PHE A 431 -10.01 -14.40 9.26
N ALA A 432 -9.16 -15.42 9.15
CA ALA A 432 -9.45 -16.72 9.74
C ALA A 432 -9.60 -16.61 11.26
N ASP A 433 -10.51 -17.39 11.84
CA ASP A 433 -10.78 -17.39 13.28
C ASP A 433 -9.51 -17.60 14.12
N GLU A 434 -8.58 -18.42 13.62
CA GLU A 434 -7.30 -18.67 14.29
C GLU A 434 -6.43 -17.42 14.41
N VAL A 435 -6.38 -16.59 13.37
CA VAL A 435 -5.63 -15.34 13.37
C VAL A 435 -6.24 -14.39 14.39
N ILE A 436 -7.57 -14.28 14.38
CA ILE A 436 -8.32 -13.42 15.29
C ILE A 436 -8.17 -13.88 16.74
N ARG A 437 -8.28 -15.17 17.02
CA ARG A 437 -8.13 -15.74 18.36
C ARG A 437 -6.74 -15.47 18.94
N ARG A 438 -5.69 -15.56 18.13
CA ARG A 438 -4.32 -15.20 18.55
C ARG A 438 -4.19 -13.71 18.84
N ALA A 439 -4.76 -12.85 18.01
CA ALA A 439 -4.76 -11.41 18.24
C ALA A 439 -5.52 -11.04 19.52
N ASP A 440 -6.70 -11.63 19.75
CA ASP A 440 -7.50 -11.44 20.96
C ASP A 440 -6.75 -11.86 22.22
N LEU A 441 -6.10 -13.03 22.20
CA LEU A 441 -5.31 -13.51 23.33
C LEU A 441 -4.17 -12.55 23.68
N GLN A 442 -3.50 -11.98 22.67
CA GLN A 442 -2.46 -10.97 22.89
C GLN A 442 -3.04 -9.68 23.48
N SER A 443 -4.20 -9.23 22.98
CA SER A 443 -4.88 -8.05 23.53
C SER A 443 -5.30 -8.28 24.98
N GLN A 444 -5.80 -9.47 25.32
CA GLN A 444 -6.16 -9.83 26.68
C GLN A 444 -4.95 -9.83 27.61
N GLN A 445 -3.81 -10.39 27.17
CA GLN A 445 -2.57 -10.40 27.96
C GLN A 445 -2.01 -8.98 28.18
N GLU A 446 -2.07 -8.11 27.17
CA GLU A 446 -1.70 -6.70 27.30
C GLU A 446 -2.60 -5.96 28.29
N TRP A 447 -3.91 -6.17 28.16
CA TRP A 447 -4.90 -5.57 29.05
C TRP A 447 -4.73 -5.99 30.50
N GLU A 448 -4.49 -7.28 30.78
CA GLU A 448 -4.26 -7.75 32.15
C GLU A 448 -2.93 -7.22 32.71
N ARG A 449 -1.89 -7.09 31.89
CA ARG A 449 -0.64 -6.40 32.29
C ARG A 449 -0.88 -4.93 32.61
N GLU A 450 -1.66 -4.22 31.82
CA GLU A 450 -2.03 -2.82 32.07
C GLU A 450 -2.87 -2.67 33.34
N LYS A 451 -3.82 -3.58 33.58
CA LYS A 451 -4.60 -3.62 34.82
C LYS A 451 -3.72 -3.86 36.04
N GLU A 452 -2.77 -4.80 35.97
CA GLU A 452 -1.84 -5.07 37.07
C GLU A 452 -0.93 -3.85 37.31
N ALA A 453 -0.37 -3.25 36.25
CA ALA A 453 0.44 -2.04 36.36
C ALA A 453 -0.37 -0.86 36.95
N ALA A 454 -1.63 -0.71 36.57
CA ALA A 454 -2.54 0.28 37.14
C ALA A 454 -2.83 -0.01 38.61
N ARG A 455 -3.04 -1.28 39.01
CA ARG A 455 -3.21 -1.69 40.41
C ARG A 455 -1.96 -1.38 41.23
N GLU A 456 -0.77 -1.74 40.74
CA GLU A 456 0.50 -1.43 41.38
C GLU A 456 0.70 0.08 41.54
N TYR A 457 0.40 0.85 40.48
CA TYR A 457 0.46 2.31 40.51
C TYR A 457 -0.52 2.90 41.54
N ARG A 458 -1.76 2.42 41.59
CA ARG A 458 -2.75 2.82 42.59
C ARG A 458 -2.26 2.55 44.01
N GLU A 459 -1.65 1.40 44.28
CA GLU A 459 -1.13 1.07 45.62
C GLU A 459 0.09 1.93 46.00
N LYS A 460 1.02 2.16 45.08
CA LYS A 460 2.12 3.14 45.27
C LYS A 460 1.56 4.52 45.58
N TYR A 461 0.57 4.95 44.82
CA TYR A 461 -0.06 6.25 44.99
C TYR A 461 -0.83 6.36 46.31
N LYS A 462 -1.57 5.34 46.74
CA LYS A 462 -2.21 5.32 48.08
C LYS A 462 -1.19 5.49 49.19
N THR A 463 -0.03 4.85 49.05
CA THR A 463 1.08 4.98 50.00
C THR A 463 1.64 6.40 50.02
N SER A 464 1.91 7.01 48.85
CA SER A 464 2.36 8.40 48.75
C SER A 464 1.31 9.41 49.21
N ARG A 465 0.02 9.20 48.90
CA ARG A 465 -1.11 10.03 49.34
C ARG A 465 -1.19 10.08 50.86
N LYS A 466 -1.03 8.94 51.55
CA LYS A 466 -0.97 8.91 53.03
C LYS A 466 0.15 9.79 53.59
N HIS A 467 1.33 9.78 52.95
CA HIS A 467 2.46 10.63 53.37
C HIS A 467 2.17 12.12 53.16
N VAL A 468 1.57 12.48 52.02
CA VAL A 468 1.22 13.86 51.67
C VAL A 468 0.10 14.40 52.58
N ILE A 469 -0.96 13.62 52.81
CA ILE A 469 -2.05 14.00 53.72
C ILE A 469 -1.53 14.19 55.15
N ASN A 470 -0.63 13.33 55.62
CA ASN A 470 0.01 13.49 56.92
C ASN A 470 0.88 14.75 57.01
N GLY A 471 1.50 15.18 55.89
CA GLY A 471 2.29 16.41 55.82
C GLY A 471 1.46 17.71 55.68
N ILE A 472 0.29 17.65 55.05
CA ILE A 472 -0.60 18.82 54.81
C ILE A 472 -1.65 18.98 55.92
N GLY A 473 -1.60 18.13 56.96
CA GLY A 473 -2.56 17.75 58.03
C GLY A 473 -3.57 18.74 58.64
N GLY A 474 -3.73 19.96 58.16
CA GLY A 474 -4.84 20.86 58.51
C GLY A 474 -5.64 21.41 57.33
N ARG A 475 -5.13 21.41 56.09
CA ARG A 475 -5.76 22.16 54.97
C ARG A 475 -6.86 21.42 54.19
N LEU A 476 -6.96 20.10 54.32
CA LEU A 476 -7.91 19.29 53.54
C LEU A 476 -9.16 18.87 54.33
N LYS A 477 -9.28 19.28 55.60
CA LYS A 477 -10.45 18.94 56.43
C LYS A 477 -11.73 19.52 55.82
N GLY A 478 -12.66 18.64 55.46
CA GLY A 478 -14.00 18.99 54.97
C GLY A 478 -14.21 18.82 53.46
N LEU A 479 -13.18 18.39 52.70
CA LEU A 479 -13.33 18.04 51.30
C LEU A 479 -13.85 16.61 51.14
N THR A 480 -14.61 16.39 50.07
CA THR A 480 -14.99 15.02 49.66
C THR A 480 -13.81 14.28 49.06
N GLU A 481 -13.81 12.95 49.10
CA GLU A 481 -12.73 12.11 48.57
C GLU A 481 -12.41 12.43 47.09
N GLU A 482 -13.42 12.75 46.30
CA GLU A 482 -13.28 13.15 44.89
C GLU A 482 -12.57 14.51 44.74
N GLN A 483 -12.89 15.50 45.59
CA GLN A 483 -12.24 16.80 45.58
C GLN A 483 -10.78 16.72 46.04
N GLU A 484 -10.49 15.89 47.05
CA GLU A 484 -9.13 15.63 47.49
C GLU A 484 -8.30 14.96 46.39
N LEU A 485 -8.84 13.91 45.74
CA LEU A 485 -8.19 13.25 44.62
C LEU A 485 -7.93 14.23 43.49
N TRP A 486 -8.90 15.06 43.14
CA TRP A 486 -8.73 16.05 42.08
C TRP A 486 -7.63 17.08 42.39
N ILE A 487 -7.57 17.60 43.62
CA ILE A 487 -6.52 18.55 44.06
C ILE A 487 -5.13 17.89 44.00
N VAL A 488 -4.99 16.68 44.57
CA VAL A 488 -3.70 15.98 44.57
C VAL A 488 -3.26 15.64 43.13
N TYR A 489 -4.18 15.29 42.23
CA TYR A 489 -3.88 15.06 40.81
C TYR A 489 -3.45 16.32 40.07
N THR A 490 -4.08 17.46 40.39
CA THR A 490 -3.77 18.76 39.77
C THR A 490 -2.40 19.27 40.23
N GLU A 491 -2.08 19.13 41.52
CA GLU A 491 -0.79 19.49 42.11
C GLU A 491 0.36 18.58 41.63
N LEU A 492 0.08 17.30 41.36
CA LEU A 492 1.07 16.33 40.85
C LEU A 492 1.21 16.35 39.32
N GLY A 493 0.49 17.22 38.59
CA GLY A 493 0.60 17.38 37.15
C GLY A 493 0.22 16.14 36.32
N CYS A 494 -0.62 15.25 36.86
CA CYS A 494 -0.98 13.99 36.22
C CYS A 494 -2.05 14.16 35.12
N SER A 495 -1.96 13.38 34.03
CA SER A 495 -2.92 13.46 32.91
C SER A 495 -4.27 12.81 33.29
N GLY A 496 -5.38 13.33 32.74
CA GLY A 496 -6.74 12.89 33.06
C GLY A 496 -7.03 11.41 32.76
N TYR A 497 -6.23 10.74 31.93
CA TYR A 497 -6.34 9.31 31.65
C TYR A 497 -6.05 8.43 32.88
N LEU A 498 -5.10 8.85 33.72
CA LEU A 498 -4.77 8.16 34.98
C LEU A 498 -5.91 8.26 36.00
N MET A 499 -6.66 9.37 35.98
CA MET A 499 -7.78 9.61 36.89
C MET A 499 -8.94 8.63 36.65
N ALA A 500 -9.26 8.37 35.38
CA ALA A 500 -10.33 7.45 34.96
C ALA A 500 -10.09 6.03 35.47
N SER A 501 -8.90 5.49 35.20
CA SER A 501 -8.47 4.17 35.66
C SER A 501 -8.02 4.15 37.12
N CYS A 502 -8.25 5.19 37.92
CA CYS A 502 -8.08 5.15 39.39
C CYS A 502 -9.40 5.11 40.17
N LEU A 503 -10.51 5.52 39.56
CA LEU A 503 -11.81 5.70 40.23
C LEU A 503 -12.83 4.59 39.94
N ASP A 504 -12.44 3.51 39.23
CA ASP A 504 -13.35 2.45 38.74
C ASP A 504 -14.56 3.00 37.97
N TRP A 505 -14.37 4.12 37.26
CA TRP A 505 -15.38 4.66 36.38
C TRP A 505 -15.30 3.93 35.03
N GLU A 506 -16.39 3.28 34.61
CA GLU A 506 -16.58 2.92 33.20
C GLU A 506 -16.80 4.21 32.40
N ILE A 507 -15.74 4.82 31.90
CA ILE A 507 -15.90 6.03 31.09
C ILE A 507 -16.32 5.66 29.66
N ILE A 508 -17.60 5.82 29.36
CA ILE A 508 -18.08 6.00 27.99
C ILE A 508 -17.78 7.44 27.57
N PHE A 509 -16.60 7.70 27.01
CA PHE A 509 -16.37 8.96 26.28
C PHE A 509 -17.01 8.86 24.90
N PRO A 510 -17.92 9.77 24.50
CA PRO A 510 -18.07 10.08 23.09
C PRO A 510 -16.78 10.76 22.64
N TYR A 511 -16.11 10.14 21.66
CA TYR A 511 -14.97 10.68 20.90
C TYR A 511 -14.77 12.20 21.01
N CYS A 512 -13.64 12.63 21.56
CA CYS A 512 -13.10 13.97 21.31
C CYS A 512 -11.62 13.85 20.93
N SER A 513 -11.27 14.31 19.74
CA SER A 513 -9.92 14.21 19.15
C SER A 513 -8.99 15.36 19.55
N ASP A 514 -9.37 16.18 20.52
CA ASP A 514 -8.69 17.44 20.84
C ASP A 514 -7.93 17.33 22.17
N GLN A 515 -6.60 17.30 22.11
CA GLN A 515 -5.73 17.13 23.28
C GLN A 515 -5.77 18.34 24.24
N ASP A 516 -6.36 19.46 23.84
CA ASP A 516 -6.44 20.69 24.64
C ASP A 516 -7.72 20.85 25.47
N GLU A 517 -8.69 19.95 25.31
CA GLU A 517 -9.97 20.03 26.02
C GLU A 517 -9.88 19.86 27.55
N PRO A 518 -9.02 18.98 28.10
CA PRO A 518 -8.85 18.84 29.56
C PRO A 518 -8.38 20.13 30.23
N LYS A 519 -7.50 20.90 29.56
CA LYS A 519 -7.00 22.20 30.05
C LYS A 519 -8.06 23.31 29.96
N ARG A 520 -9.01 23.21 29.04
CA ARG A 520 -10.15 24.15 28.93
C ARG A 520 -11.23 23.88 29.97
N LEU A 521 -11.46 22.61 30.31
CA LEU A 521 -12.38 22.19 31.37
C LEU A 521 -11.90 22.63 32.77
N SER A 522 -10.60 22.54 33.06
CA SER A 522 -10.05 23.02 34.34
C SER A 522 -10.24 24.54 34.53
N ARG A 523 -10.07 25.34 33.48
CA ARG A 523 -10.32 26.80 33.53
C ARG A 523 -11.80 27.16 33.72
N ARG A 524 -12.74 26.35 33.22
CA ARG A 524 -14.19 26.61 33.36
C ARG A 524 -14.73 26.31 34.76
N LEU A 525 -14.17 25.32 35.44
CA LEU A 525 -14.58 24.96 36.81
C LEU A 525 -14.03 25.95 37.86
N PHE A 526 -12.86 26.56 37.61
CA PHE A 526 -12.22 27.50 38.54
C PHE A 526 -12.64 28.97 38.40
N HIS A 527 -13.24 29.35 37.28
CA HIS A 527 -13.74 30.71 37.07
C HIS A 527 -15.26 30.66 36.96
N GLY A 528 -15.93 30.67 38.11
CA GLY A 528 -17.38 30.53 38.30
C GLY A 528 -18.25 31.55 37.55
N LYS A 529 -18.31 31.45 36.23
CA LYS A 529 -19.32 32.07 35.36
C LYS A 529 -19.84 31.01 34.42
N THR A 530 -20.81 30.23 34.90
CA THR A 530 -21.63 29.37 34.05
C THR A 530 -22.88 30.13 33.61
N ASP A 531 -23.01 30.31 32.30
CA ASP A 531 -24.28 30.60 31.65
C ASP A 531 -25.16 29.34 31.72
N PRO A 532 -26.38 29.40 32.31
CA PRO A 532 -27.27 28.25 32.48
C PRO A 532 -27.70 27.57 31.16
N SER A 533 -27.51 28.22 30.01
CA SER A 533 -27.97 27.73 28.71
C SER A 533 -27.06 26.67 28.06
N SER A 534 -25.85 26.44 28.58
CA SER A 534 -24.87 25.51 28.00
C SER A 534 -24.83 24.12 28.65
N ARG A 535 -25.98 23.54 28.99
CA ARG A 535 -26.06 22.14 29.45
C ARG A 535 -25.96 21.17 28.27
N ARG A 536 -24.74 20.82 27.85
CA ARG A 536 -24.48 19.45 27.35
C ARG A 536 -24.17 18.61 28.58
N GLY A 537 -25.17 17.90 29.08
CA GLY A 537 -25.00 16.99 30.21
C GLY A 537 -24.04 15.86 29.84
N LEU A 538 -22.92 15.77 30.57
CA LEU A 538 -22.18 14.52 30.72
C LEU A 538 -22.94 13.71 31.76
N TYR A 539 -23.49 12.56 31.34
CA TYR A 539 -24.07 11.60 32.25
C TYR A 539 -22.94 10.68 32.72
N TRP A 540 -22.68 10.67 34.02
CA TRP A 540 -21.82 9.70 34.68
C TRP A 540 -22.73 8.64 35.29
N THR A 541 -22.52 7.37 34.95
CA THR A 541 -23.16 6.24 35.63
C THR A 541 -22.09 5.49 36.40
N LYS A 542 -22.41 5.21 37.67
CA LYS A 542 -21.56 4.43 38.56
C LYS A 542 -21.68 2.94 38.25
#